data_AF-A0A2E8QQZ5-F1
#
_entry.id   AF-A0A2E8QQZ5-F1
#
_cell.length_a   1.000
_cell.length_b   1.000
_cell.length_c   1.000
_cell.angle_alpha   90.00
_cell.angle_beta   90.00
_cell.angle_gamma   90.00
#
_symmetry.space_group_name_H-M   'P 1'
#
loop_
_entity.id
_entity.type
_entity.pdbx_description
1 polymer ?
#
loop_
_entity_poly.entity_id
_entity_poly.type
_entity_poly.pdbx_seq_one_letter_code
_entity_poly.pdbx_strand_id
1 'polypeptide(L)' 'MSLSIDQKKTVVTEVTQMLSAAQAAVLAEYRGLTVAQITELRTEARNLGVDVRVVKNT' A
#
# COMPACT_ATOMS: atom_id res chain seq x y z
N MET A 1 14.81 -10.40 -4.48
CA MET A 1 15.63 -9.63 -3.51
C MET A 1 14.70 -9.17 -2.41
N SER A 2 14.81 -9.77 -1.22
CA SER A 2 14.07 -9.37 -0.02
C SER A 2 14.62 -8.03 0.50
N LEU A 3 13.76 -7.19 1.10
CA LEU A 3 14.21 -5.95 1.75
C LEU A 3 15.11 -6.30 2.93
N SER A 4 16.20 -5.55 3.12
CA SER A 4 16.99 -5.63 4.35
C SER A 4 16.16 -5.18 5.56
N ILE A 5 16.53 -5.62 6.76
CA ILE A 5 15.81 -5.26 8.00
C ILE A 5 15.73 -3.73 8.16
N ASP A 6 16.78 -3.00 7.78
CA ASP A 6 16.81 -1.54 7.88
C ASP A 6 15.85 -0.88 6.89
N GLN A 7 15.74 -1.42 5.66
CA GLN A 7 14.76 -0.94 4.67
C GLN A 7 13.32 -1.24 5.09
N LYS A 8 13.06 -2.36 5.79
CA LYS A 8 11.72 -2.63 6.33
C LYS A 8 11.36 -1.65 7.43
N LYS A 9 12.30 -1.28 8.30
CA LYS A 9 12.07 -0.28 9.36
C LYS A 9 11.70 1.08 8.77
N THR A 10 12.39 1.54 7.72
CA THR A 10 12.05 2.82 7.07
C THR A 10 10.65 2.79 6.45
N VAL A 11 10.30 1.71 5.74
CA VAL A 11 8.96 1.54 5.17
C VAL A 11 7.89 1.49 6.26
N VAL A 12 8.15 0.81 7.38
CA VAL A 12 7.22 0.78 8.53
C VAL A 12 7.04 2.19 9.10
N THR A 13 8.11 2.97 9.29
CA THR A 13 7.99 4.35 9.80
C THR A 13 7.18 5.25 8.87
N GLU A 14 7.39 5.15 7.56
CA GLU A 14 6.60 5.90 6.56
C GLU A 14 5.11 5.52 6.62
N VAL A 15 4.81 4.23 6.66
CA VAL A 15 3.43 3.72 6.70
C VAL A 15 2.74 4.16 7.99
N THR A 16 3.42 4.12 9.14
CA THR A 16 2.83 4.59 10.40
C THR A 16 2.50 6.07 10.38
N GLN A 17 3.32 6.90 9.74
CA GLN A 17 3.04 8.34 9.58
C GLN A 17 1.83 8.57 8.69
N MET A 18 1.78 7.91 7.53
CA MET A 18 0.63 7.99 6.61
C MET A 18 -0.67 7.54 7.28
N LEU A 19 -0.64 6.44 8.04
CA LEU A 19 -1.81 5.95 8.79
C LEU A 19 -2.24 6.89 9.91
N SER A 20 -1.30 7.54 10.61
CA SER A 20 -1.63 8.51 11.66
C SER A 20 -2.29 9.78 11.13
N ALA A 21 -2.00 10.15 9.88
CA ALA A 21 -2.61 11.30 9.21
C ALA A 21 -3.91 10.95 8.48
N ALA A 22 -4.17 9.67 8.22
CA ALA A 22 -5.34 9.21 7.49
C ALA A 22 -6.59 9.18 8.40
N GLN A 23 -7.72 9.63 7.86
CA GLN A 23 -9.01 9.60 8.57
C GLN A 23 -9.61 8.19 8.61
N ALA A 24 -9.30 7.35 7.61
CA ALA A 24 -9.65 5.95 7.54
C ALA A 24 -8.60 5.18 6.74
N ALA A 25 -8.31 3.94 7.14
CA ALA A 25 -7.36 3.06 6.46
C ALA A 25 -7.95 1.66 6.28
N VAL A 26 -7.66 1.04 5.13
CA VAL A 26 -8.13 -0.31 4.80
C VAL A 26 -6.93 -1.16 4.41
N LEU A 27 -6.79 -2.32 5.06
CA LEU A 27 -5.77 -3.32 4.75
C LEU A 27 -6.45 -4.48 4.01
N ALA A 28 -5.91 -4.84 2.85
CA ALA A 28 -6.40 -5.96 2.04
C ALA A 28 -5.22 -6.80 1.51
N GLU A 29 -5.39 -8.12 1.53
CA GLU A 29 -4.47 -9.04 0.85
C GLU A 29 -4.88 -9.17 -0.62
N TYR A 30 -4.03 -8.75 -1.55
CA TYR A 30 -4.31 -8.74 -2.99
C TYR A 30 -4.01 -10.08 -3.69
N ARG A 31 -4.02 -11.20 -2.96
CA ARG A 31 -3.68 -12.52 -3.53
C ARG A 31 -4.71 -12.92 -4.59
N GLY A 32 -4.23 -13.22 -5.80
CA GLY A 32 -5.08 -13.67 -6.91
C GLY A 32 -5.62 -12.56 -7.82
N LEU A 33 -5.26 -11.29 -7.60
CA LEU A 33 -5.61 -10.21 -8.53
C LEU A 33 -4.68 -10.21 -9.75
N THR A 34 -5.28 -10.04 -10.92
CA THR A 34 -4.55 -9.82 -12.18
C THR A 34 -4.01 -8.40 -12.24
N VAL A 35 -3.00 -8.17 -13.09
CA VAL A 35 -2.43 -6.83 -13.30
C VAL A 35 -3.52 -5.83 -13.72
N ALA A 36 -4.44 -6.24 -14.59
CA ALA A 36 -5.54 -5.43 -15.09
C ALA A 36 -6.45 -4.91 -13.95
N GLN A 37 -6.85 -5.80 -13.03
CA GLN A 37 -7.70 -5.46 -11.89
C GLN A 37 -7.02 -4.48 -10.92
N ILE A 38 -5.70 -4.62 -10.68
CA ILE A 38 -4.95 -3.68 -9.83
C ILE A 38 -4.82 -2.32 -10.52
N THR A 39 -4.64 -2.29 -11.84
CA THR A 39 -4.62 -1.02 -12.57
C THR A 39 -5.94 -0.29 -12.45
N GLU A 40 -7.07 -0.96 -12.64
CA GLU A 40 -8.42 -0.38 -12.49
C GLU A 40 -8.61 0.23 -11.10
N LEU A 41 -8.34 -0.55 -10.04
CA LEU A 41 -8.42 -0.08 -8.64
C LEU A 41 -7.55 1.16 -8.38
N ARG A 42 -6.35 1.22 -8.94
CA ARG A 42 -5.46 2.40 -8.81
C ARG A 42 -5.97 3.62 -9.55
N THR A 43 -6.71 3.45 -10.65
CA THR A 43 -7.35 4.57 -11.36
C THR A 43 -8.52 5.11 -10.57
N GLU A 44 -9.39 4.23 -10.09
CA GLU A 44 -10.54 4.61 -9.26
C GLU A 44 -10.11 5.30 -7.97
N ALA A 45 -9.11 4.74 -7.28
CA ALA A 45 -8.60 5.34 -6.06
C ALA A 45 -7.99 6.72 -6.29
N ARG A 46 -7.23 6.92 -7.38
CA ARG A 46 -6.71 8.25 -7.76
C ARG A 46 -7.82 9.26 -8.04
N ASN A 47 -8.91 8.84 -8.70
CA ASN A 47 -10.06 9.71 -8.94
C ASN A 47 -10.76 10.13 -7.64
N LEU A 48 -10.74 9.26 -6.63
CA LEU A 48 -11.29 9.51 -5.29
C LEU A 48 -10.30 10.20 -4.35
N GLY A 49 -9.08 10.52 -4.81
CA GLY A 49 -8.03 11.12 -3.97
C GLY A 49 -7.45 10.18 -2.90
N VAL A 50 -7.67 8.86 -3.04
CA VAL A 50 -7.19 7.83 -2.11
C VAL A 50 -5.86 7.28 -2.63
N ASP A 51 -4.86 7.24 -1.77
CA ASP A 51 -3.56 6.64 -2.09
C ASP A 51 -3.58 5.11 -1.85
N VAL A 52 -3.04 4.36 -2.81
CA VAL A 52 -3.02 2.88 -2.78
C VAL A 52 -1.58 2.41 -2.93
N ARG A 53 -0.97 2.04 -1.79
CA ARG A 53 0.39 1.51 -1.73
C ARG A 53 0.39 0.04 -1.36
N VAL A 54 1.07 -0.78 -2.17
CA VAL A 54 1.29 -2.19 -1.86
C VAL A 54 2.56 -2.33 -1.03
N VAL A 55 2.40 -2.64 0.26
CA VAL A 55 3.52 -2.89 1.16
C VAL A 55 3.72 -4.41 1.26
N LYS A 56 4.85 -4.90 0.75
CA LYS A 56 5.18 -6.33 0.81
C LYS A 56 5.85 -6.66 2.14
N ASN A 57 5.23 -7.55 2.93
CA ASN A 57 5.84 -8.15 4.10
C ASN A 57 6.45 -9.52 3.75
N THR A 58 7.44 -9.53 2.84
CA THR A 58 8.26 -10.71 2.50
C THR A 58 9.67 -10.50 3.01
#